data_AF-A0A2C6KQ44-F1
#
_entry.id   AF-A0A2C6KQ44-F1
#
_cell.length_a   1.000
_cell.length_b   1.000
_cell.length_c   1.000
_cell.angle_alpha   90.00
_cell.angle_beta   90.00
_cell.angle_gamma   90.00
#
_symmetry.space_group_name_H-M   'P 1'
#
loop_
_entity.id
_entity.type
_entity.pdbx_description
1 polymer ?
#
loop_
_entity_poly.entity_id
_entity_poly.type
_entity_poly.pdbx_seq_one_letter_code
_entity_poly.pdbx_strand_id
1 'polypeptide(L)'
;MNIAVQSFRRTISPFRLGPTMASSRCLSSATATVLPRDSNQALGIAQYAIDFLSGKYGDNIEKSVYDKVRLFHADSVMCGISALALRTNAPTVLRNEAFDYPSKKGARVFGSLQRCHPEK
;
A
#
# COMPACT_ATOMS: atom_id res chain seq x y z
N MET A 1 -13.89 12.21 25.37
CA MET A 1 -14.66 12.14 24.11
C MET A 1 -14.77 10.68 23.71
N ASN A 2 -15.97 10.11 23.85
CA ASN A 2 -16.24 8.68 23.81
C ASN A 2 -16.26 8.14 22.38
N ILE A 3 -15.55 7.02 22.14
CA ILE A 3 -15.63 6.24 20.91
C ILE A 3 -16.81 5.27 21.04
N ALA A 4 -17.84 5.49 20.23
CA ALA A 4 -19.02 4.64 20.17
C ALA A 4 -18.74 3.39 19.31
N VAL A 5 -18.79 2.21 19.93
CA VAL A 5 -18.83 0.92 19.27
C VAL A 5 -20.28 0.65 18.84
N GLN A 6 -20.61 0.82 17.57
CA GLN A 6 -21.94 0.46 17.05
C GLN A 6 -21.94 -0.95 16.45
N SER A 7 -22.73 -1.81 17.10
CA SER A 7 -23.04 -3.19 16.76
C SER A 7 -23.90 -3.25 15.49
N PHE A 8 -23.39 -3.90 14.44
CA PHE A 8 -24.06 -4.05 13.15
C PHE A 8 -24.76 -5.41 13.08
N ARG A 9 -26.05 -5.46 13.44
CA ARG A 9 -26.92 -6.63 13.21
C ARG A 9 -27.44 -6.61 11.76
N ARG A 10 -27.09 -7.62 10.95
CA ARG A 10 -27.61 -7.83 9.59
C ARG A 10 -28.93 -8.61 9.64
N THR A 11 -30.00 -8.03 9.09
CA THR A 11 -31.25 -8.71 8.74
C THR A 11 -31.11 -9.24 7.31
N ILE A 12 -31.33 -10.54 7.10
CA ILE A 12 -31.26 -11.21 5.78
C ILE A 12 -32.67 -11.25 5.18
N SER A 13 -32.85 -10.73 3.96
CA SER A 13 -34.04 -10.95 3.12
C SER A 13 -33.69 -11.92 1.97
N PRO A 14 -34.63 -12.79 1.53
CA PRO A 14 -34.33 -13.82 0.54
C PRO A 14 -34.33 -13.24 -0.89
N PHE A 15 -33.29 -13.59 -1.66
CA PHE A 15 -33.11 -13.19 -3.06
C PHE A 15 -33.81 -14.18 -4.00
N ARG A 16 -34.68 -13.67 -4.88
CA ARG A 16 -35.47 -14.44 -5.86
C ARG A 16 -34.68 -14.56 -7.17
N LEU A 17 -34.42 -15.79 -7.66
CA LEU A 17 -33.75 -16.02 -8.95
C LEU A 17 -34.69 -15.70 -10.13
N GLY A 18 -34.26 -14.79 -11.01
CA GLY A 18 -34.78 -14.63 -12.38
C GLY A 18 -33.87 -15.33 -13.40
N PRO A 19 -34.36 -15.62 -14.62
CA PRO A 19 -33.67 -16.48 -15.58
C PRO A 19 -32.44 -15.82 -16.20
N THR A 20 -31.36 -16.61 -16.31
CA THR A 20 -30.06 -16.27 -16.87
C THR A 20 -30.14 -16.17 -18.40
N MET A 21 -30.00 -14.96 -18.96
CA MET A 21 -29.50 -14.77 -20.31
C MET A 21 -27.97 -14.75 -20.27
N ALA A 22 -27.37 -15.81 -20.82
CA ALA A 22 -25.92 -15.92 -20.96
C ALA A 22 -25.42 -14.91 -22.01
N SER A 23 -25.01 -13.72 -21.53
CA SER A 23 -24.18 -12.82 -22.31
C SER A 23 -22.76 -13.40 -22.33
N SER A 24 -22.35 -13.90 -23.50
CA SER A 24 -20.95 -14.27 -23.77
C SER A 24 -20.05 -13.06 -23.55
N ARG A 25 -19.42 -12.98 -22.37
CA ARG A 25 -18.29 -12.08 -22.15
C ARG A 25 -17.01 -12.79 -22.58
N CYS A 26 -16.46 -12.38 -23.71
CA CYS A 26 -15.07 -12.63 -24.02
C CYS A 26 -14.22 -11.79 -23.05
N LEU A 27 -13.84 -12.35 -21.90
CA LEU A 27 -12.94 -11.73 -20.92
C LEU A 27 -11.50 -12.12 -21.27
N SER A 28 -10.89 -11.39 -22.21
CA SER A 28 -9.45 -11.47 -22.42
C SER A 28 -8.80 -10.14 -21.99
N SER A 29 -8.58 -10.01 -20.69
CA SER A 29 -7.56 -9.12 -20.14
C SER A 29 -7.02 -9.76 -18.87
N ALA A 30 -5.83 -10.36 -18.97
CA ALA A 30 -5.17 -10.95 -17.82
C ALA A 30 -4.78 -9.81 -16.85
N THR A 31 -5.43 -9.75 -15.68
CA THR A 31 -5.22 -8.70 -14.66
C THR A 31 -4.04 -8.98 -13.74
N ALA A 32 -3.38 -10.13 -13.91
CA ALA A 32 -2.29 -10.58 -13.08
C ALA A 32 -1.25 -11.34 -13.91
N THR A 33 0.01 -11.23 -13.52
CA THR A 33 1.10 -12.08 -14.01
C THR A 33 1.24 -13.26 -13.08
N VAL A 34 1.16 -14.49 -13.60
CA VAL A 34 1.28 -15.71 -12.80
C VAL A 34 2.71 -16.23 -12.89
N LEU A 35 3.34 -16.41 -11.74
CA LEU A 35 4.65 -17.05 -11.63
C LEU A 35 4.48 -18.52 -11.22
N PRO A 36 5.01 -19.50 -11.98
CA PRO A 36 4.97 -20.91 -11.62
C PRO A 36 5.68 -21.15 -10.29
N ARG A 37 5.16 -22.05 -9.44
CA ARG A 37 5.72 -22.35 -8.10
C ARG A 37 7.16 -22.84 -8.14
N ASP A 38 7.55 -23.52 -9.22
CA ASP A 38 8.85 -24.12 -9.47
C ASP A 38 9.84 -23.17 -10.18
N SER A 39 9.44 -21.90 -10.39
CA SER A 39 10.30 -20.88 -10.98
C SER A 39 11.01 -20.00 -9.94
N ASN A 40 12.09 -19.33 -10.35
CA ASN A 40 12.76 -18.34 -9.51
C ASN A 40 11.87 -17.10 -9.31
N GLN A 41 11.15 -17.08 -8.19
CA GLN A 41 10.19 -16.02 -7.86
C GLN A 41 10.84 -14.63 -7.78
N ALA A 42 12.06 -14.55 -7.24
CA ALA A 42 12.75 -13.28 -7.09
C ALA A 42 13.04 -12.64 -8.46
N LEU A 43 13.51 -13.45 -9.42
CA LEU A 43 13.73 -13.00 -10.79
C LEU A 43 12.41 -12.60 -11.47
N GLY A 44 11.36 -13.38 -11.28
CA GLY A 44 10.02 -13.09 -11.84
C GLY A 44 9.44 -11.76 -11.35
N ILE A 45 9.51 -11.49 -10.04
CA ILE A 45 9.03 -10.24 -9.44
C ILE A 45 9.90 -9.06 -9.91
N ALA A 46 11.22 -9.25 -9.99
CA ALA A 46 12.13 -8.21 -10.49
C ALA A 46 11.81 -7.84 -11.94
N GLN A 47 11.59 -8.83 -12.82
CA GLN A 47 11.23 -8.58 -14.21
C GLN A 47 9.87 -7.88 -14.31
N TYR A 48 8.88 -8.30 -13.51
CA TYR A 48 7.59 -7.61 -13.45
C TYR A 48 7.75 -6.14 -13.04
N ALA A 49 8.60 -5.83 -12.06
CA ALA A 49 8.84 -4.45 -11.63
C ALA A 49 9.50 -3.61 -12.74
N ILE A 50 10.47 -4.16 -13.46
CA ILE A 50 11.10 -3.50 -14.61
C ILE A 50 10.05 -3.25 -15.71
N ASP A 51 9.26 -4.26 -16.04
CA ASP A 51 8.20 -4.17 -17.05
C ASP A 51 7.14 -3.13 -16.65
N PHE A 52 6.79 -3.08 -15.36
CA PHE A 52 5.86 -2.09 -14.84
C PHE A 52 6.39 -0.67 -14.98
N LEU A 53 7.64 -0.43 -14.57
CA LEU A 53 8.27 0.89 -14.62
C LEU A 53 8.66 1.34 -16.03
N SER A 54 8.93 0.40 -16.95
CA SER A 54 9.27 0.68 -18.36
C SER A 54 8.05 0.98 -19.25
N GLY A 55 6.84 1.02 -18.68
CA GLY A 55 5.62 1.39 -19.37
C GLY A 55 4.83 0.23 -19.95
N LYS A 56 5.40 -0.98 -20.03
CA LYS A 56 4.68 -2.19 -20.51
C LYS A 56 3.39 -2.45 -19.73
N TYR A 57 3.41 -2.20 -18.41
CA TYR A 57 2.22 -2.26 -17.56
C TYR A 57 1.86 -0.93 -16.90
N GLY A 58 2.82 -0.02 -16.69
CA GLY A 58 2.64 1.20 -15.89
C GLY A 58 1.89 2.35 -16.59
N ASP A 59 1.74 2.33 -17.91
CA ASP A 59 1.22 3.48 -18.65
C ASP A 59 -0.31 3.61 -18.60
N ASN A 60 -1.03 2.51 -18.37
CA ASN A 60 -2.50 2.46 -18.41
C ASN A 60 -3.10 2.13 -17.03
N ILE A 61 -2.63 2.81 -15.99
CA ILE A 61 -3.14 2.63 -14.61
C ILE A 61 -4.44 3.41 -14.43
N GLU A 62 -5.48 2.74 -13.95
CA GLU A 62 -6.77 3.36 -13.67
C GLU A 62 -6.66 4.44 -12.57
N LYS A 63 -7.39 5.56 -12.74
CA LYS A 63 -7.42 6.66 -11.77
C LYS A 63 -7.77 6.21 -10.35
N SER A 64 -8.66 5.23 -10.19
CA SER A 64 -9.05 4.74 -8.86
C SER A 64 -7.88 4.13 -8.06
N VAL A 65 -6.87 3.59 -8.75
CA VAL A 65 -5.64 3.09 -8.11
C VAL A 65 -4.85 4.25 -7.51
N TYR A 66 -4.66 5.33 -8.25
CA TYR A 66 -3.99 6.52 -7.74
C TYR A 66 -4.72 7.14 -6.55
N ASP A 67 -6.05 7.17 -6.59
CA ASP A 67 -6.86 7.68 -5.48
C ASP A 67 -6.66 6.84 -4.21
N LYS A 68 -6.59 5.51 -4.33
CA LYS A 68 -6.27 4.60 -3.20
C LYS A 68 -4.83 4.77 -2.71
N VAL A 69 -3.85 4.92 -3.61
CA VAL A 69 -2.45 5.15 -3.23
C VAL A 69 -2.29 6.46 -2.47
N ARG A 70 -3.01 7.51 -2.85
CA ARG A 70 -3.02 8.79 -2.10
C ARG A 70 -3.59 8.61 -0.70
N LEU A 71 -4.71 7.89 -0.55
CA LEU A 71 -5.29 7.60 0.76
C LEU A 71 -4.33 6.81 1.64
N PHE A 72 -3.70 5.78 1.08
CA PHE A 72 -2.69 4.99 1.78
C PHE A 72 -1.48 5.82 2.20
N HIS A 73 -0.97 6.70 1.33
CA HIS A 73 0.15 7.58 1.65
C HIS A 73 -0.19 8.55 2.79
N ALA A 74 -1.38 9.14 2.77
CA ALA A 74 -1.82 10.02 3.84
C ALA A 74 -1.90 9.29 5.18
N ASP A 75 -2.49 8.08 5.19
CA ASP A 75 -2.60 7.26 6.40
C ASP A 75 -1.23 6.85 6.95
N SER A 76 -0.32 6.37 6.09
CA SER A 76 1.01 5.92 6.51
C SER A 76 1.84 7.06 7.14
N VAL A 77 1.78 8.26 6.56
CA VAL A 77 2.48 9.44 7.09
C VAL A 77 1.87 9.89 8.42
N MET A 78 0.54 9.98 8.50
CA MET A 78 -0.14 10.42 9.72
C MET A 78 0.04 9.44 10.88
N CYS A 79 0.04 8.13 10.59
CA CYS A 79 0.36 7.09 11.55
C CYS A 79 1.78 7.28 12.11
N GLY A 80 2.79 7.46 11.26
CA GLY A 80 4.16 7.71 11.70
C GLY A 80 4.33 8.97 12.55
N ILE A 81 3.71 10.08 12.14
CA ILE A 81 3.77 11.35 12.89
C ILE A 81 3.07 11.21 14.25
N SER A 82 1.89 10.61 14.30
CA SER A 82 1.14 10.43 15.55
C SER A 82 1.87 9.50 16.53
N ALA A 83 2.51 8.45 16.04
CA ALA A 83 3.31 7.54 16.86
C ALA A 83 4.51 8.25 17.53
N LEU A 84 5.15 9.18 16.82
CA LEU A 84 6.21 10.03 17.38
C LEU A 84 5.65 11.08 18.34
N ALA A 85 4.53 11.72 18.02
CA ALA A 85 3.89 12.72 18.87
C ALA A 85 3.48 12.12 20.22
N LEU A 86 2.97 10.88 20.21
CA LEU A 86 2.62 10.11 21.41
C LEU A 86 3.82 9.46 22.10
N ARG A 87 5.04 9.66 21.59
CA ARG A 87 6.29 9.08 22.13
C ARG A 87 6.19 7.57 22.35
N THR A 88 5.59 6.88 21.40
CA THR A 88 5.55 5.42 21.43
C THR A 88 6.99 4.88 21.42
N ASN A 89 7.20 3.76 22.12
CA ASN A 89 8.55 3.29 22.46
C ASN A 89 9.42 3.06 21.22
N ALA A 90 9.02 2.14 20.34
CA ALA A 90 9.82 1.75 19.18
C ALA A 90 10.10 2.93 18.21
N PRO A 91 9.11 3.72 17.76
CA PRO A 91 9.36 4.88 16.90
C PRO A 91 10.29 5.93 17.52
N THR A 92 10.23 6.12 18.84
CA THR A 92 11.11 7.07 19.52
C THR A 92 12.56 6.59 19.55
N VAL A 93 12.77 5.31 19.88
CA VAL A 93 14.12 4.71 19.92
C VAL A 93 14.75 4.71 18.54
N LEU A 94 14.05 4.20 17.52
CA LEU A 94 14.57 4.12 16.15
C LEU A 94 14.86 5.52 15.56
N ARG A 95 14.06 6.52 15.90
CA ARG A 95 14.32 7.91 15.51
C ARG A 95 15.61 8.45 16.08
N ASN A 96 15.92 8.14 17.34
CA ASN A 96 17.17 8.58 17.96
C ASN A 96 18.36 7.85 17.34
N GLU A 97 18.26 6.54 17.09
CA GLU A 97 19.30 5.77 16.38
C GLU A 97 19.56 6.30 14.97
N ALA A 98 18.52 6.74 14.26
CA ALA A 98 18.68 7.35 12.94
C ALA A 98 19.51 8.65 12.99
N PHE A 99 19.37 9.44 14.06
CA PHE A 99 20.15 10.67 14.23
C PHE A 99 21.65 10.44 14.44
N ASP A 100 22.05 9.25 14.88
CA ASP A 100 23.46 8.84 14.99
C ASP A 100 24.09 8.51 13.63
N TYR A 101 23.29 8.43 12.55
CA TYR A 101 23.73 8.13 11.18
C TYR A 101 23.40 9.27 10.19
N PRO A 102 23.99 10.47 10.36
CA PRO A 102 23.69 11.62 9.51
C PRO A 102 24.21 11.44 8.09
N SER A 103 23.47 11.96 7.11
CA SER A 103 23.89 11.98 5.70
C SER A 103 23.51 13.29 5.03
N LYS A 104 24.47 13.97 4.39
CA LYS A 104 24.22 15.23 3.68
C LYS A 104 23.19 15.08 2.54
N LYS A 105 23.14 13.89 1.92
CA LYS A 105 22.22 13.55 0.82
C LYS A 105 21.10 12.58 1.27
N GLY A 106 20.87 12.47 2.57
CA GLY A 106 19.92 11.54 3.16
C GLY A 106 18.46 11.99 3.12
N ALA A 107 17.59 11.10 3.59
CA ALA A 107 16.18 11.35 3.84
C ALA A 107 15.97 12.11 5.16
N ARG A 108 14.83 12.78 5.31
CA ARG A 108 14.48 13.51 6.54
C ARG A 108 13.60 12.66 7.45
N VAL A 109 13.89 12.70 8.75
CA VAL A 109 13.06 12.07 9.77
C VAL A 109 11.88 12.97 10.12
N PHE A 110 10.69 12.41 10.31
CA PHE A 110 9.50 13.20 10.66
C PHE A 110 9.72 14.09 11.89
N GLY A 111 9.24 15.34 11.80
CA GLY A 111 9.40 16.35 12.85
C GLY A 111 10.84 16.82 13.09
N SER A 112 11.77 16.56 12.17
CA SER A 112 13.15 17.09 12.21
C SER A 112 13.62 17.53 10.82
N LEU A 113 14.54 18.50 10.78
CA LEU A 113 15.21 18.91 9.55
C LEU A 113 16.50 18.10 9.29
N GLN A 114 16.94 17.30 10.26
CA GLN A 114 18.13 16.47 10.14
C GLN A 114 17.95 15.41 9.05
N ARG A 115 18.99 15.25 8.23
CA ARG A 115 19.06 14.26 7.17
C ARG A 115 19.87 13.05 7.63
N CYS A 116 19.30 11.87 7.46
CA CYS A 116 19.88 10.60 7.86
C CYS A 116 19.95 9.66 6.66
N HIS A 117 20.80 8.65 6.76
CA HIS A 117 20.87 7.56 5.80
C HIS A 117 19.49 6.90 5.57
N PRO A 118 19.04 6.65 4.32
CA PRO A 118 17.69 6.19 4.02
C PRO A 118 17.36 4.77 4.53
N GLU A 119 18.37 3.99 4.86
CA GLU A 119 18.24 2.68 5.50
C GLU A 119 17.92 2.75 7.00
N LYS A 120 17.88 3.96 7.58
CA LYS A 120 17.57 4.23 9.00
C LYS A 120 16.19 4.85 9.19
#